data_AF-A0A8T2JMU4-F1
#
_entry.id   AF-A0A8T2JMU4-F1
#
_cell.length_a   1.000
_cell.length_b   1.000
_cell.length_c   1.000
_cell.angle_alpha   90.00
_cell.angle_beta   90.00
_cell.angle_gamma   90.00
#
_symmetry.space_group_name_H-M   'P 1'
#
loop_
_entity.id
_entity.type
_entity.pdbx_description
1 polymer ?
#
loop_
_entity_poly.entity_id
_entity_poly.type
_entity_poly.pdbx_seq_one_letter_code
_entity_poly.pdbx_strand_id
1 'polypeptide(L)'
;MARDNHGSPQEDSALISLSPSTSNSPRPRAQSDLPDELVQAGWEKCWSKRESRPYYFNRFTNQSLWEMPVLGQHDVISDPLGLNAAPDPAEGAMPETPKESRPQKRRISEDSSAGETVKKLKVVEAAPVTPATVPSSPIFPGVPQEEKQLSALLKPTDVYWDLDIQSNVVVKPPPSTHLLPLASNFLPPHTEVELLRSQLVLKLRQHYRELCQQREGIDPPRESFNRWLLERKVIDHGPDPLLPSECDPVVSPSMFREIMSDVPIRLSRIKHREEAKRLLFKYAEAAKRLIESRSASSDSRKMVKWNVEDTFNWLRTDHLATKEDYMDRLEHLRKQCGPHMTAVARDSVEGICSKIFYISRDYVKRIREKHLALQHETNIPEKVTSASPQETQAFCHPVRLLAPALAPQAGVEVQQEGALVCVRYKGDSVRINQSYFSKLVIYLLTIIISIPTTQAVSGFLCPVEKFVA
;
A
#
# COMPACT_ATOMS: atom_id res chain seq x y z
N MET A 1 -53.86 13.16 -70.62
CA MET A 1 -55.18 12.65 -70.17
C MET A 1 -55.45 13.24 -68.80
N ALA A 2 -56.70 13.57 -68.48
CA ALA A 2 -57.05 14.50 -67.39
C ALA A 2 -57.78 13.83 -66.20
N ARG A 3 -58.02 14.64 -65.17
CA ARG A 3 -58.68 14.43 -63.85
C ARG A 3 -57.71 14.24 -62.68
N ASP A 4 -57.62 15.12 -61.67
CA ASP A 4 -58.63 15.79 -60.80
C ASP A 4 -59.25 14.84 -59.74
N ASN A 5 -59.47 15.20 -58.46
CA ASN A 5 -59.03 16.32 -57.60
C ASN A 5 -59.48 16.01 -56.14
N HIS A 6 -59.15 16.88 -55.16
CA HIS A 6 -59.67 17.00 -53.77
C HIS A 6 -59.09 16.04 -52.69
N GLY A 7 -58.81 16.52 -51.45
CA GLY A 7 -58.86 17.91 -50.98
C GLY A 7 -58.44 18.14 -49.51
N SER A 8 -58.30 19.42 -49.13
CA SER A 8 -58.27 19.98 -47.76
C SER A 8 -59.68 20.61 -47.47
N PRO A 9 -60.06 21.13 -46.27
CA PRO A 9 -59.31 21.97 -45.29
C PRO A 9 -59.43 21.39 -43.83
N GLN A 10 -59.35 22.08 -42.67
CA GLN A 10 -59.32 23.52 -42.35
C GLN A 10 -58.57 23.87 -41.02
N GLU A 11 -58.56 25.18 -40.75
CA GLU A 11 -57.98 26.06 -39.73
C GLU A 11 -58.72 26.10 -38.37
N ASP A 12 -58.01 26.47 -37.29
CA ASP A 12 -58.20 27.74 -36.51
C ASP A 12 -57.29 27.71 -35.24
N SER A 13 -56.43 28.70 -34.97
CA SER A 13 -56.66 30.09 -34.48
C SER A 13 -56.98 30.22 -32.97
N ALA A 14 -55.97 30.59 -32.17
CA ALA A 14 -56.12 31.43 -30.97
C ALA A 14 -54.76 32.01 -30.50
N LEU A 15 -54.76 33.28 -30.07
CA LEU A 15 -53.62 34.04 -29.54
C LEU A 15 -53.77 34.29 -28.02
N ILE A 16 -52.90 35.16 -27.46
CA ILE A 16 -52.87 35.71 -26.07
C ILE A 16 -52.01 34.84 -25.12
N SER A 17 -50.91 35.24 -24.46
CA SER A 17 -50.19 36.49 -24.11
C SER A 17 -50.20 36.83 -22.61
N LEU A 18 -49.06 37.36 -22.13
CA LEU A 18 -48.78 38.04 -20.84
C LEU A 18 -48.41 37.22 -19.56
N SER A 19 -47.14 37.40 -19.18
CA SER A 19 -46.67 37.88 -17.86
C SER A 19 -46.30 36.90 -16.72
N PRO A 20 -45.35 37.29 -15.83
CA PRO A 20 -44.68 36.38 -14.91
C PRO A 20 -45.32 36.34 -13.52
N SER A 21 -45.08 35.26 -12.76
CA SER A 21 -45.37 35.20 -11.33
C SER A 21 -44.42 34.26 -10.59
N THR A 22 -43.85 34.78 -9.51
CA THR A 22 -42.96 34.08 -8.58
C THR A 22 -43.71 33.10 -7.69
N SER A 23 -43.16 31.90 -7.48
CA SER A 23 -43.58 31.00 -6.41
C SER A 23 -42.40 30.21 -5.86
N ASN A 24 -42.04 30.47 -4.60
CA ASN A 24 -41.02 29.72 -3.87
C ASN A 24 -41.54 28.35 -3.45
N SER A 25 -40.91 27.27 -3.90
CA SER A 25 -40.60 26.12 -3.03
C SER A 25 -39.56 25.18 -3.67
N PRO A 26 -38.65 24.59 -2.87
CA PRO A 26 -37.52 23.82 -3.38
C PRO A 26 -37.91 22.38 -3.73
N ARG A 27 -37.50 21.89 -4.91
CA ARG A 27 -37.37 20.44 -5.12
C ARG A 27 -36.00 20.00 -4.56
N PRO A 28 -35.95 18.99 -3.68
CA PRO A 28 -34.68 18.52 -3.15
C PRO A 28 -33.88 17.83 -4.25
N ARG A 29 -32.66 18.32 -4.52
CA ARG A 29 -31.66 17.55 -5.25
C ARG A 29 -31.16 16.45 -4.32
N ALA A 30 -31.68 15.23 -4.48
CA ALA A 30 -31.18 14.06 -3.79
C ALA A 30 -29.81 13.62 -4.39
N GLN A 31 -28.79 14.47 -4.21
CA GLN A 31 -27.42 13.98 -4.19
C GLN A 31 -27.26 13.27 -2.85
N SER A 32 -27.36 11.95 -2.87
CA SER A 32 -26.90 11.11 -1.78
C SER A 32 -25.38 11.20 -1.75
N ASP A 33 -24.84 12.11 -0.95
CA ASP A 33 -23.41 12.29 -0.79
C ASP A 33 -22.77 11.00 -0.28
N LEU A 34 -21.56 10.73 -0.78
CA LEU A 34 -20.77 9.59 -0.34
C LEU A 34 -20.24 9.90 1.07
N PRO A 35 -20.32 8.99 2.05
CA PRO A 35 -19.74 9.19 3.39
C PRO A 35 -18.30 9.72 3.33
N ASP A 36 -17.99 10.71 4.17
CA ASP A 36 -16.68 11.39 4.13
C ASP A 36 -15.50 10.43 4.30
N GLU A 37 -15.67 9.38 5.10
CA GLU A 37 -14.68 8.30 5.25
C GLU A 37 -14.34 7.62 3.91
N LEU A 38 -15.34 7.38 3.06
CA LEU A 38 -15.15 6.78 1.73
C LEU A 38 -14.50 7.79 0.78
N VAL A 39 -14.89 9.07 0.82
CA VAL A 39 -14.26 10.15 0.04
C VAL A 39 -12.78 10.30 0.40
N GLN A 40 -12.46 10.23 1.70
CA GLN A 40 -11.10 10.26 2.24
C GLN A 40 -10.31 9.00 1.88
N ALA A 41 -10.94 7.82 1.90
CA ALA A 41 -10.37 6.54 1.46
C ALA A 41 -10.23 6.40 -0.08
N GLY A 42 -10.56 7.44 -0.85
CA GLY A 42 -10.32 7.51 -2.29
C GLY A 42 -11.54 7.29 -3.18
N TRP A 43 -12.70 6.96 -2.62
CA TRP A 43 -13.89 6.62 -3.38
C TRP A 43 -14.63 7.87 -3.90
N GLU A 44 -15.23 7.74 -5.07
CA GLU A 44 -16.13 8.71 -5.70
C GLU A 44 -17.30 7.98 -6.38
N LYS A 45 -18.48 8.60 -6.40
CA LYS A 45 -19.68 8.05 -7.04
C LYS A 45 -19.80 8.55 -8.47
N CYS A 46 -19.64 7.65 -9.43
CA CYS A 46 -19.69 7.91 -10.87
C CYS A 46 -21.00 7.37 -11.48
N TRP A 47 -21.28 7.73 -12.74
CA TRP A 47 -22.43 7.22 -13.50
C TRP A 47 -21.98 6.46 -14.75
N SER A 48 -22.39 5.20 -14.90
CA SER A 48 -22.09 4.42 -16.11
C SER A 48 -23.11 4.75 -17.20
N LYS A 49 -22.65 5.38 -18.29
CA LYS A 49 -23.48 5.59 -19.49
C LYS A 49 -23.86 4.28 -20.20
N ARG A 50 -23.06 3.22 -20.06
CA ARG A 50 -23.30 1.90 -20.66
C ARG A 50 -24.37 1.12 -19.89
N GLU A 51 -24.24 1.08 -18.57
CA GLU A 51 -25.09 0.25 -17.70
C GLU A 51 -26.28 1.04 -17.11
N SER A 52 -26.40 2.33 -17.42
CA SER A 52 -27.45 3.23 -16.92
C SER A 52 -27.63 3.28 -15.39
N ARG A 53 -26.54 3.00 -14.65
CA ARG A 53 -26.54 2.91 -13.18
C ARG A 53 -25.33 3.58 -12.55
N PRO A 54 -25.41 4.04 -11.28
CA PRO A 54 -24.25 4.56 -10.57
C PRO A 54 -23.24 3.44 -10.27
N TYR A 55 -21.98 3.82 -10.09
CA TYR A 55 -20.91 2.94 -9.61
C TYR A 55 -19.94 3.75 -8.74
N TYR A 56 -19.13 3.06 -7.94
CA TYR A 56 -18.18 3.65 -7.02
C TYR A 56 -16.77 3.37 -7.54
N PHE A 57 -15.96 4.40 -7.76
CA PHE A 57 -14.58 4.29 -8.24
C PHE A 57 -13.61 4.74 -7.15
N ASN A 58 -12.54 4.00 -6.91
CA ASN A 58 -11.49 4.42 -5.98
C ASN A 58 -10.28 4.99 -6.76
N ARG A 59 -10.00 6.28 -6.58
CA ARG A 59 -8.88 6.97 -7.25
C ARG A 59 -7.50 6.49 -6.82
N PHE A 60 -7.37 5.91 -5.64
CA PHE A 60 -6.10 5.39 -5.10
C PHE A 60 -5.85 3.94 -5.55
N THR A 61 -6.84 3.06 -5.45
CA THR A 61 -6.69 1.64 -5.86
C THR A 61 -6.99 1.38 -7.33
N ASN A 62 -7.61 2.33 -8.04
CA ASN A 62 -8.14 2.19 -9.41
C ASN A 62 -9.18 1.06 -9.58
N GLN A 63 -9.87 0.68 -8.50
CA GLN A 63 -10.99 -0.28 -8.53
C GLN A 63 -12.32 0.42 -8.79
N SER A 64 -13.28 -0.32 -9.35
CA SER A 64 -14.66 0.12 -9.55
C SER A 64 -15.64 -0.95 -9.08
N LEU A 65 -16.56 -0.59 -8.18
CA LEU A 65 -17.61 -1.45 -7.64
C LEU A 65 -18.99 -0.92 -8.05
N TRP A 66 -19.96 -1.81 -8.22
CA TRP A 66 -21.36 -1.42 -8.48
C TRP A 66 -22.14 -1.11 -7.20
N GLU A 67 -21.68 -1.66 -6.08
CA GLU A 67 -22.25 -1.49 -4.74
C GLU A 67 -21.38 -0.55 -3.92
N MET A 68 -21.97 0.04 -2.88
CA MET A 68 -21.26 1.00 -2.03
C MET A 68 -20.19 0.25 -1.22
N PRO A 69 -18.91 0.69 -1.27
CA PRO A 69 -17.85 0.02 -0.52
C PRO A 69 -18.10 0.11 0.98
N VAL A 70 -17.91 -1.00 1.70
CA VAL A 70 -18.01 -1.04 3.17
C VAL A 70 -16.59 -1.01 3.73
N LEU A 71 -16.24 0.05 4.46
CA LEU A 71 -14.96 0.12 5.17
C LEU A 71 -14.99 -0.88 6.34
N GLY A 72 -14.07 -1.85 6.33
CA GLY A 72 -13.87 -2.80 7.44
C GLY A 72 -14.29 -4.24 7.17
N GLN A 73 -14.97 -4.56 6.06
CA GLN A 73 -15.19 -5.95 5.64
C GLN A 73 -14.23 -6.30 4.50
N HIS A 74 -13.33 -7.25 4.76
CA HIS A 74 -12.41 -7.78 3.75
C HIS A 74 -13.18 -8.74 2.84
N ASP A 75 -13.07 -8.55 1.52
CA ASP A 75 -13.61 -9.51 0.54
C ASP A 75 -13.06 -10.91 0.81
N VAL A 76 -13.93 -11.92 0.76
CA VAL A 76 -13.59 -13.35 0.96
C VAL A 76 -12.55 -13.87 -0.04
N ILE A 77 -12.32 -13.14 -1.14
CA ILE A 77 -11.31 -13.43 -2.18
C ILE A 77 -9.92 -12.87 -1.78
N SER A 78 -9.84 -12.02 -0.76
CA SER A 78 -8.62 -11.32 -0.32
C SER A 78 -8.10 -11.78 1.06
N ASP A 79 -8.60 -12.88 1.62
CA ASP A 79 -8.06 -13.49 2.85
C ASP A 79 -6.83 -14.38 2.52
N PRO A 80 -5.60 -14.00 2.92
CA PRO A 80 -4.40 -14.80 2.68
C PRO A 80 -4.22 -15.96 3.70
N LEU A 81 -5.13 -16.14 4.66
CA LEU A 81 -5.04 -17.14 5.74
C LEU A 81 -6.22 -18.12 5.78
N GLY A 82 -7.30 -17.88 5.03
CA GLY A 82 -8.40 -18.83 4.82
C GLY A 82 -9.23 -19.14 6.07
N LEU A 83 -9.34 -18.20 7.01
CA LEU A 83 -9.95 -18.43 8.33
C LEU A 83 -11.48 -18.28 8.36
N ASN A 84 -12.08 -17.80 7.26
CA ASN A 84 -13.54 -17.68 7.09
C ASN A 84 -14.11 -18.66 6.04
N ALA A 85 -13.51 -19.85 5.90
CA ALA A 85 -14.18 -20.96 5.23
C ALA A 85 -15.33 -21.46 6.13
N ALA A 86 -16.58 -21.31 5.65
CA ALA A 86 -17.72 -21.97 6.29
C ALA A 86 -17.54 -23.49 6.24
N PRO A 87 -17.97 -24.25 7.27
CA PRO A 87 -17.79 -25.70 7.29
C PRO A 87 -18.72 -26.38 6.29
N ASP A 88 -18.16 -26.99 5.24
CA ASP A 88 -18.89 -27.91 4.37
C ASP A 88 -19.28 -29.19 5.13
N PRO A 89 -20.52 -29.69 5.00
CA PRO A 89 -20.93 -30.96 5.58
C PRO A 89 -20.32 -32.14 4.81
N ALA A 90 -19.97 -33.21 5.54
CA ALA A 90 -19.17 -34.31 5.03
C ALA A 90 -19.95 -35.39 4.23
N GLU A 91 -19.23 -35.97 3.25
CA GLU A 91 -19.38 -37.28 2.59
C GLU A 91 -20.69 -37.66 1.85
N GLY A 92 -20.54 -38.09 0.57
CA GLY A 92 -21.57 -38.88 -0.11
C GLY A 92 -21.49 -39.01 -1.65
N ALA A 93 -20.65 -39.92 -2.15
CA ALA A 93 -20.74 -40.61 -3.46
C ALA A 93 -20.83 -39.84 -4.81
N MET A 94 -19.92 -40.21 -5.73
CA MET A 94 -20.04 -40.13 -7.20
C MET A 94 -20.98 -41.26 -7.72
N PRO A 95 -21.55 -41.26 -8.96
CA PRO A 95 -20.89 -40.82 -10.21
C PRO A 95 -21.77 -40.22 -11.35
N GLU A 96 -21.15 -40.13 -12.54
CA GLU A 96 -21.70 -39.93 -13.91
C GLU A 96 -21.83 -38.49 -14.48
N THR A 97 -21.43 -38.38 -15.75
CA THR A 97 -21.61 -37.24 -16.69
C THR A 97 -22.36 -37.79 -17.92
N PRO A 98 -23.02 -37.04 -18.85
CA PRO A 98 -22.33 -36.07 -19.73
C PRO A 98 -23.18 -34.92 -20.41
N LYS A 99 -22.50 -34.14 -21.27
CA LYS A 99 -22.97 -33.32 -22.44
C LYS A 99 -23.23 -31.81 -22.30
N GLU A 100 -22.19 -31.05 -22.68
CA GLU A 100 -22.13 -30.14 -23.85
C GLU A 100 -23.34 -29.28 -24.27
N SER A 101 -23.16 -27.95 -24.27
CA SER A 101 -23.58 -27.06 -25.39
C SER A 101 -22.82 -25.71 -25.36
N ARG A 102 -22.73 -25.03 -26.52
CA ARG A 102 -21.86 -23.85 -26.76
C ARG A 102 -22.61 -22.51 -26.67
N PRO A 103 -21.94 -21.38 -26.34
CA PRO A 103 -22.57 -20.06 -26.31
C PRO A 103 -22.77 -19.45 -27.72
N GLN A 104 -23.83 -18.66 -27.90
CA GLN A 104 -24.15 -17.98 -29.15
C GLN A 104 -23.36 -16.67 -29.37
N LYS A 105 -23.15 -16.37 -30.66
CA LYS A 105 -22.35 -15.28 -31.26
C LYS A 105 -23.26 -14.12 -31.71
N ARG A 106 -22.79 -12.86 -31.64
CA ARG A 106 -22.94 -11.70 -32.60
C ARG A 106 -22.90 -10.35 -31.85
N ARG A 107 -22.00 -9.38 -32.17
CA ARG A 107 -21.95 -8.40 -33.31
C ARG A 107 -22.97 -7.24 -33.12
N ILE A 108 -22.75 -5.95 -33.47
CA ILE A 108 -21.80 -5.28 -34.41
C ILE A 108 -21.72 -3.73 -34.19
N SER A 109 -20.72 -3.03 -34.78
CA SER A 109 -20.58 -1.58 -35.14
C SER A 109 -20.80 -0.45 -34.09
N GLU A 110 -19.95 0.60 -33.97
CA GLU A 110 -19.70 1.80 -34.83
C GLU A 110 -20.89 2.82 -34.82
N ASP A 111 -20.73 4.16 -34.83
CA ASP A 111 -19.70 4.98 -35.48
C ASP A 111 -19.56 6.45 -34.93
N SER A 112 -18.37 7.06 -35.17
CA SER A 112 -18.01 8.47 -35.52
C SER A 112 -18.28 9.78 -34.72
N SER A 113 -17.40 10.76 -35.06
CA SER A 113 -17.38 12.23 -34.85
C SER A 113 -16.93 12.76 -33.46
N ALA A 114 -15.77 13.45 -33.32
CA ALA A 114 -15.36 14.81 -33.75
C ALA A 114 -15.89 15.94 -32.81
N GLY A 115 -15.13 16.96 -32.39
CA GLY A 115 -13.70 17.31 -32.51
C GLY A 115 -13.41 18.64 -31.76
N GLU A 116 -12.14 19.06 -31.64
CA GLU A 116 -11.67 20.43 -31.27
C GLU A 116 -12.12 21.07 -29.90
N THR A 117 -11.49 22.06 -29.27
CA THR A 117 -10.33 22.95 -29.59
C THR A 117 -9.55 23.35 -28.31
N VAL A 118 -8.38 23.97 -28.52
CA VAL A 118 -7.42 24.53 -27.54
C VAL A 118 -7.88 25.88 -26.93
N LYS A 119 -7.52 26.18 -25.66
CA LYS A 119 -6.98 27.48 -25.21
C LYS A 119 -6.33 27.43 -23.81
N LYS A 120 -5.53 28.47 -23.48
CA LYS A 120 -4.27 28.36 -22.72
C LYS A 120 -3.96 29.64 -21.90
N LEU A 121 -3.53 29.47 -20.63
CA LEU A 121 -2.89 30.49 -19.75
C LEU A 121 -3.75 31.75 -19.43
N LYS A 122 -3.44 32.63 -18.46
CA LYS A 122 -2.20 32.91 -17.69
C LYS A 122 -2.48 33.49 -16.29
N VAL A 123 -1.50 33.35 -15.39
CA VAL A 123 -1.34 34.06 -14.09
C VAL A 123 -1.02 35.56 -14.28
N VAL A 124 -1.50 36.42 -13.38
CA VAL A 124 -0.82 37.66 -12.93
C VAL A 124 -1.05 37.87 -11.43
N GLU A 125 -0.03 38.41 -10.77
CA GLU A 125 0.14 38.68 -9.33
C GLU A 125 0.24 40.21 -9.11
N ALA A 126 -0.24 40.73 -7.97
CA ALA A 126 0.37 41.85 -7.19
C ALA A 126 -0.59 42.48 -6.15
N ALA A 127 -0.03 42.83 -4.99
CA ALA A 127 -0.56 43.78 -3.99
C ALA A 127 0.02 45.21 -4.29
N PRO A 128 0.00 46.27 -3.44
CA PRO A 128 -0.35 46.34 -2.01
C PRO A 128 -1.01 47.67 -1.48
N VAL A 129 -1.05 47.78 -0.14
CA VAL A 129 -1.12 48.97 0.77
C VAL A 129 -2.41 49.79 1.02
N THR A 130 -2.49 50.25 2.28
CA THR A 130 -3.56 50.96 3.00
C THR A 130 -3.35 52.49 3.02
N PRO A 131 -4.31 53.31 3.53
CA PRO A 131 -4.22 53.78 4.93
C PRO A 131 -5.57 53.96 5.68
N ALA A 132 -5.53 54.49 6.92
CA ALA A 132 -6.58 54.46 7.95
C ALA A 132 -7.49 55.71 8.04
N THR A 133 -8.57 55.67 8.85
CA THR A 133 -8.86 56.54 10.03
C THR A 133 -10.26 56.26 10.66
N VAL A 134 -10.38 56.50 11.98
CA VAL A 134 -11.51 56.27 12.94
C VAL A 134 -12.35 57.55 13.19
N PRO A 135 -13.34 57.66 14.13
CA PRO A 135 -14.14 56.67 14.91
C PRO A 135 -15.68 56.96 14.95
N SER A 136 -16.47 56.09 15.60
CA SER A 136 -17.51 56.47 16.60
C SER A 136 -18.17 55.23 17.24
N SER A 137 -18.39 55.27 18.57
CA SER A 137 -19.09 54.23 19.37
C SER A 137 -20.46 54.76 19.86
N PRO A 138 -21.37 53.90 20.38
CA PRO A 138 -21.35 53.69 21.84
C PRO A 138 -21.69 52.26 22.36
N ILE A 139 -20.83 51.79 23.27
CA ILE A 139 -21.09 51.10 24.56
C ILE A 139 -22.45 50.40 24.79
N PHE A 140 -22.39 49.08 25.08
CA PHE A 140 -22.94 48.40 26.29
C PHE A 140 -22.34 46.96 26.38
N PRO A 141 -22.40 46.23 27.52
CA PRO A 141 -21.21 45.47 27.97
C PRO A 141 -21.41 43.95 28.17
N GLY A 142 -20.31 43.19 28.09
CA GLY A 142 -20.08 42.07 29.01
C GLY A 142 -20.21 40.63 28.51
N VAL A 143 -19.35 40.19 27.57
CA VAL A 143 -18.81 38.81 27.53
C VAL A 143 -17.36 38.88 27.00
N PRO A 144 -16.37 38.15 27.57
CA PRO A 144 -14.98 38.20 27.07
C PRO A 144 -14.85 37.70 25.61
N GLN A 145 -14.28 38.53 24.74
CA GLN A 145 -14.15 38.21 23.31
C GLN A 145 -12.97 37.25 23.00
N GLU A 146 -12.12 36.94 23.99
CA GLU A 146 -10.92 36.12 23.80
C GLU A 146 -11.21 34.63 23.55
N GLU A 147 -12.19 34.04 24.24
CA GLU A 147 -12.53 32.62 24.05
C GLU A 147 -12.90 32.31 22.60
N LYS A 148 -13.70 33.19 21.96
CA LYS A 148 -14.21 32.93 20.60
C LYS A 148 -13.14 33.04 19.50
N GLN A 149 -12.03 33.74 19.77
CA GLN A 149 -10.86 33.78 18.86
C GLN A 149 -9.87 32.63 19.17
N LEU A 150 -9.72 32.22 20.43
CA LEU A 150 -8.98 31.01 20.80
C LEU A 150 -9.65 29.74 20.22
N SER A 151 -10.99 29.64 20.27
CA SER A 151 -11.75 28.56 19.64
C SER A 151 -11.65 28.54 18.10
N ALA A 152 -11.33 29.68 17.47
CA ALA A 152 -11.19 29.76 16.01
C ALA A 152 -9.77 29.39 15.52
N LEU A 153 -8.76 29.48 16.40
CA LEU A 153 -7.39 29.05 16.11
C LEU A 153 -7.19 27.54 16.35
N LEU A 154 -7.93 26.98 17.30
CA LEU A 154 -8.02 25.55 17.55
C LEU A 154 -9.09 24.94 16.65
N LYS A 155 -8.71 24.59 15.40
CA LYS A 155 -9.43 23.50 14.73
C LYS A 155 -9.47 22.31 15.69
N PRO A 156 -10.62 21.64 15.87
CA PRO A 156 -10.64 20.37 16.59
C PRO A 156 -9.57 19.48 15.96
N THR A 157 -8.57 19.11 16.75
CA THR A 157 -7.56 18.15 16.30
C THR A 157 -8.29 16.82 16.25
N ASP A 158 -8.63 16.35 15.05
CA ASP A 158 -9.40 15.12 14.89
C ASP A 158 -8.73 13.98 15.70
N VAL A 159 -9.43 13.47 16.70
CA VAL A 159 -8.91 12.44 17.62
C VAL A 159 -9.34 11.07 17.10
N TYR A 160 -8.39 10.34 16.51
CA TYR A 160 -8.62 9.03 15.89
C TYR A 160 -8.35 7.86 16.85
N TRP A 161 -8.61 8.04 18.15
CA TRP A 161 -8.37 7.03 19.18
C TRP A 161 -9.13 7.32 20.47
N ASP A 162 -9.57 6.25 21.12
CA ASP A 162 -9.99 6.23 22.51
C ASP A 162 -8.97 5.37 23.27
N LEU A 163 -8.35 5.94 24.31
CA LEU A 163 -7.36 5.26 25.17
C LEU A 163 -7.91 4.95 26.56
N ASP A 164 -9.15 5.33 26.86
CA ASP A 164 -9.82 5.08 28.14
C ASP A 164 -10.48 3.70 28.16
N ILE A 165 -10.71 3.09 26.97
CA ILE A 165 -11.19 1.71 26.81
C ILE A 165 -10.15 0.71 27.37
N GLN A 166 -10.49 0.09 28.48
CA GLN A 166 -9.68 -0.98 29.08
C GLN A 166 -9.77 -2.30 28.29
N SER A 167 -8.67 -3.05 28.24
CA SER A 167 -8.65 -4.35 27.59
C SER A 167 -9.43 -5.40 28.39
N ASN A 168 -10.31 -6.12 27.70
CA ASN A 168 -11.01 -7.32 28.20
C ASN A 168 -10.29 -8.63 27.83
N VAL A 169 -9.13 -8.56 27.18
CA VAL A 169 -8.38 -9.75 26.74
C VAL A 169 -7.69 -10.40 27.94
N VAL A 170 -7.99 -11.67 28.19
CA VAL A 170 -7.36 -12.50 29.22
C VAL A 170 -6.32 -13.41 28.57
N VAL A 171 -5.11 -13.44 29.12
CA VAL A 171 -4.00 -14.27 28.66
C VAL A 171 -3.62 -15.28 29.74
N LYS A 172 -3.16 -16.45 29.30
CA LYS A 172 -2.43 -17.38 30.17
C LYS A 172 -0.97 -16.93 30.24
N PRO A 173 -0.29 -17.07 31.40
CA PRO A 173 1.16 -16.98 31.45
C PRO A 173 1.77 -17.92 30.39
N PRO A 174 2.83 -17.50 29.68
CA PRO A 174 3.47 -18.39 28.71
C PRO A 174 3.99 -19.63 29.45
N PRO A 175 3.70 -20.85 28.96
CA PRO A 175 4.25 -22.07 29.57
C PRO A 175 5.78 -22.03 29.44
N SER A 176 6.47 -22.58 30.44
CA SER A 176 7.93 -22.55 30.61
C SER A 176 8.77 -23.13 29.46
N THR A 177 8.13 -23.63 28.40
CA THR A 177 8.68 -24.58 27.43
C THR A 177 8.33 -24.34 25.96
N HIS A 178 7.59 -23.27 25.59
CA HIS A 178 7.18 -23.07 24.19
C HIS A 178 7.66 -21.77 23.51
N LEU A 179 8.63 -21.94 22.61
CA LEU A 179 8.69 -21.49 21.20
C LEU A 179 8.49 -20.03 20.79
N LEU A 180 8.01 -19.14 21.66
CA LEU A 180 8.30 -17.71 21.51
C LEU A 180 9.72 -17.47 22.02
N PRO A 181 10.50 -16.54 21.42
CA PRO A 181 11.71 -16.06 22.07
C PRO A 181 11.29 -15.56 23.45
N LEU A 182 11.87 -16.14 24.52
CA LEU A 182 11.67 -15.57 25.85
C LEU A 182 11.98 -14.07 25.77
N ALA A 183 11.28 -13.26 26.56
CA ALA A 183 11.56 -11.83 26.68
C ALA A 183 12.98 -11.50 27.22
N SER A 184 13.80 -12.54 27.46
CA SER A 184 15.27 -12.49 27.62
C SER A 184 16.02 -12.11 26.36
N ASN A 185 15.52 -12.46 25.16
CA ASN A 185 16.34 -12.41 23.95
C ASN A 185 16.32 -11.03 23.28
N PHE A 186 15.23 -10.28 23.45
CA PHE A 186 15.11 -8.91 22.96
C PHE A 186 15.75 -7.91 23.94
N LEU A 187 16.63 -7.08 23.42
CA LEU A 187 17.31 -6.02 24.17
C LEU A 187 16.52 -4.70 24.05
N PRO A 188 16.44 -3.88 25.11
CA PRO A 188 15.74 -2.60 25.10
C PRO A 188 16.19 -1.69 23.95
N PRO A 189 15.27 -1.00 23.27
CA PRO A 189 15.63 -0.14 22.14
C PRO A 189 16.59 0.98 22.58
N HIS A 190 17.57 1.28 21.73
CA HIS A 190 18.59 2.29 21.99
C HIS A 190 18.92 3.06 20.70
N THR A 191 18.98 4.39 20.77
CA THR A 191 19.01 5.28 19.59
C THR A 191 20.19 5.00 18.65
N GLU A 192 21.41 4.80 19.17
CA GLU A 192 22.58 4.40 18.35
C GLU A 192 22.39 3.08 17.59
N VAL A 193 21.58 2.16 18.13
CA VAL A 193 21.33 0.83 17.55
C VAL A 193 20.24 0.92 16.49
N GLU A 194 19.21 1.74 16.70
CA GLU A 194 18.18 2.00 15.70
C GLU A 194 18.73 2.83 14.52
N LEU A 195 19.59 3.81 14.78
CA LEU A 195 20.35 4.52 13.75
C LEU A 195 21.24 3.58 12.91
N LEU A 196 21.96 2.66 13.55
CA LEU A 196 22.72 1.64 12.82
C LEU A 196 21.79 0.71 12.01
N ARG A 197 20.66 0.30 12.60
CA ARG A 197 19.67 -0.57 11.95
C ARG A 197 19.05 0.10 10.73
N SER A 198 18.61 1.35 10.80
CA SER A 198 18.01 2.08 9.67
C SER A 198 19.01 2.23 8.51
N GLN A 199 20.26 2.60 8.79
CA GLN A 199 21.33 2.65 7.80
C GLN A 199 21.61 1.29 7.14
N LEU A 200 21.54 0.20 7.89
CA LEU A 200 21.72 -1.16 7.37
C LEU A 200 20.49 -1.65 6.59
N VAL A 201 19.27 -1.31 6.98
CA VAL A 201 18.04 -1.59 6.21
C VAL A 201 18.10 -0.88 4.85
N LEU A 202 18.48 0.41 4.81
CA LEU A 202 18.66 1.16 3.56
C LEU A 202 19.72 0.53 2.65
N LYS A 203 20.86 0.08 3.21
CA LYS A 203 21.90 -0.66 2.46
C LYS A 203 21.38 -2.01 1.95
N LEU A 204 20.56 -2.73 2.72
CA LEU A 204 19.97 -4.00 2.31
C LEU A 204 18.96 -3.81 1.17
N ARG A 205 18.11 -2.76 1.24
CA ARG A 205 17.22 -2.34 0.13
C ARG A 205 18.01 -2.00 -1.13
N GLN A 206 19.14 -1.31 -1.00
CA GLN A 206 20.02 -0.98 -2.12
C GLN A 206 20.67 -2.23 -2.74
N HIS A 207 21.22 -3.15 -1.93
CA HIS A 207 21.76 -4.42 -2.43
C HIS A 207 20.69 -5.28 -3.12
N TYR A 208 19.44 -5.23 -2.66
CA TYR A 208 18.34 -5.94 -3.31
C TYR A 208 18.05 -5.38 -4.71
N ARG A 209 18.05 -4.05 -4.86
CA ARG A 209 17.97 -3.36 -6.16
C ARG A 209 19.12 -3.73 -7.08
N GLU A 210 20.35 -3.69 -6.57
CA GLU A 210 21.56 -4.05 -7.32
C GLU A 210 21.50 -5.49 -7.83
N LEU A 211 21.11 -6.45 -6.98
CA LEU A 211 21.02 -7.86 -7.36
C LEU A 211 19.95 -8.13 -8.42
N CYS A 212 18.76 -7.52 -8.32
CA CYS A 212 17.71 -7.65 -9.34
C CYS A 212 18.19 -7.08 -10.70
N GLN A 213 18.81 -5.90 -10.67
CA GLN A 213 19.25 -5.21 -11.88
C GLN A 213 20.47 -5.87 -12.54
N GLN A 214 21.41 -6.40 -11.75
CA GLN A 214 22.63 -7.05 -12.26
C GLN A 214 22.37 -8.48 -12.76
N ARG A 215 21.47 -9.24 -12.12
CA ARG A 215 21.24 -10.64 -12.46
C ARG A 215 20.12 -10.84 -13.47
N GLU A 216 18.95 -10.25 -13.24
CA GLU A 216 17.77 -10.41 -14.11
C GLU A 216 17.54 -9.21 -15.04
N GLY A 217 18.16 -8.06 -14.77
CA GLY A 217 17.98 -6.86 -15.59
C GLY A 217 16.69 -6.09 -15.30
N ILE A 218 16.07 -6.32 -14.14
CA ILE A 218 14.79 -5.72 -13.74
C ILE A 218 14.93 -4.91 -12.44
N ASP A 219 14.08 -3.89 -12.28
CA ASP A 219 13.83 -3.26 -10.99
C ASP A 219 13.18 -4.27 -10.01
N PRO A 220 13.42 -4.16 -8.69
CA PRO A 220 12.64 -4.87 -7.69
C PRO A 220 11.12 -4.71 -7.88
N PRO A 221 10.33 -5.78 -7.77
CA PRO A 221 8.88 -5.67 -7.73
C PRO A 221 8.44 -4.74 -6.58
N ARG A 222 7.37 -3.95 -6.80
CA ARG A 222 6.96 -2.91 -5.84
C ARG A 222 6.56 -3.54 -4.52
N GLU A 223 7.08 -3.04 -3.40
CA GLU A 223 6.83 -3.55 -2.04
C GLU A 223 7.29 -5.00 -1.75
N SER A 224 8.00 -5.67 -2.67
CA SER A 224 8.44 -7.07 -2.46
C SER A 224 9.39 -7.21 -1.26
N PHE A 225 10.24 -6.22 -1.02
CA PHE A 225 11.13 -6.19 0.14
C PHE A 225 10.37 -6.08 1.46
N ASN A 226 9.29 -5.29 1.50
CA ASN A 226 8.48 -5.12 2.70
C ASN A 226 7.66 -6.39 2.98
N ARG A 227 7.07 -7.01 1.94
CA ARG A 227 6.45 -8.33 2.06
C ARG A 227 7.44 -9.43 2.46
N TRP A 228 8.67 -9.37 1.97
CA TRP A 228 9.73 -10.29 2.36
C TRP A 228 10.07 -10.16 3.86
N LEU A 229 10.21 -8.94 4.40
CA LEU A 229 10.42 -8.76 5.85
C LEU A 229 9.28 -9.40 6.67
N LEU A 230 8.03 -9.14 6.30
CA LEU A 230 6.85 -9.70 6.98
C LEU A 230 6.83 -11.24 6.89
N GLU A 231 6.97 -11.79 5.69
CA GLU A 231 6.92 -13.24 5.44
C GLU A 231 8.06 -13.98 6.16
N ARG A 232 9.28 -13.44 6.13
CA ARG A 232 10.40 -14.01 6.88
C ARG A 232 10.17 -13.96 8.38
N LYS A 233 9.59 -12.88 8.93
CA LYS A 233 9.34 -12.74 10.37
C LYS A 233 8.29 -13.71 10.95
N VAL A 234 7.49 -14.37 10.10
CA VAL A 234 6.63 -15.49 10.54
C VAL A 234 7.43 -16.73 10.94
N ILE A 235 8.61 -16.93 10.35
CA ILE A 235 9.45 -18.15 10.51
C ILE A 235 10.87 -17.85 11.02
N ASP A 236 11.17 -16.61 11.40
CA ASP A 236 12.50 -16.18 11.87
C ASP A 236 12.64 -16.43 13.36
N HIS A 237 13.59 -17.29 13.73
CA HIS A 237 13.99 -17.51 15.12
C HIS A 237 15.09 -16.53 15.58
N GLY A 238 15.46 -15.58 14.72
CA GLY A 238 16.52 -14.60 14.93
C GLY A 238 16.27 -13.57 16.05
N PRO A 239 17.34 -12.96 16.60
CA PRO A 239 17.24 -12.07 17.77
C PRO A 239 16.96 -10.58 17.44
N ASP A 240 16.88 -10.19 16.16
CA ASP A 240 16.59 -8.81 15.76
C ASP A 240 15.07 -8.59 15.60
N PRO A 241 14.49 -7.47 16.04
CA PRO A 241 13.05 -7.23 15.90
C PRO A 241 12.57 -6.92 14.46
N LEU A 242 13.46 -6.63 13.51
CA LEU A 242 13.09 -6.19 12.15
C LEU A 242 13.70 -7.04 11.04
N LEU A 243 15.02 -7.27 11.08
CA LEU A 243 15.75 -7.99 10.03
C LEU A 243 15.73 -9.51 10.30
N PRO A 244 15.46 -10.36 9.28
CA PRO A 244 15.54 -11.81 9.44
C PRO A 244 16.98 -12.32 9.45
N SER A 245 17.23 -13.43 10.15
CA SER A 245 18.58 -14.00 10.31
C SER A 245 18.65 -15.52 10.54
N GLU A 246 17.56 -16.16 10.92
CA GLU A 246 17.47 -17.59 11.20
C GLU A 246 16.10 -18.13 10.73
N CYS A 247 15.99 -18.34 9.42
CA CYS A 247 14.80 -18.85 8.75
C CYS A 247 15.15 -20.14 7.99
N ASP A 248 14.25 -21.12 8.01
CA ASP A 248 14.27 -22.31 7.15
C ASP A 248 12.90 -22.43 6.44
N PRO A 249 12.82 -22.45 5.10
CA PRO A 249 13.91 -22.39 4.12
C PRO A 249 14.55 -21.01 4.02
N VAL A 250 15.84 -20.96 3.66
CA VAL A 250 16.60 -19.71 3.38
C VAL A 250 15.98 -18.89 2.24
N VAL A 251 15.57 -19.55 1.16
CA VAL A 251 14.91 -18.90 0.01
C VAL A 251 13.48 -18.52 0.41
N SER A 252 13.12 -17.24 0.23
CA SER A 252 11.75 -16.76 0.47
C SER A 252 10.83 -17.10 -0.71
N PRO A 253 9.74 -17.85 -0.48
CA PRO A 253 8.74 -18.11 -1.52
C PRO A 253 8.07 -16.83 -2.03
N SER A 254 7.87 -15.81 -1.18
CA SER A 254 7.26 -14.54 -1.61
C SER A 254 8.21 -13.76 -2.52
N MET A 255 9.45 -13.53 -2.07
CA MET A 255 10.44 -12.80 -2.87
C MET A 255 10.73 -13.53 -4.20
N PHE A 256 10.90 -14.85 -4.16
CA PHE A 256 11.12 -15.67 -5.36
C PHE A 256 9.98 -15.51 -6.37
N ARG A 257 8.73 -15.76 -5.95
CA ARG A 257 7.55 -15.67 -6.82
C ARG A 257 7.40 -14.28 -7.44
N GLU A 258 7.62 -13.23 -6.67
CA GLU A 258 7.48 -11.86 -7.15
C GLU A 258 8.56 -11.48 -8.17
N ILE A 259 9.83 -11.82 -7.92
CA ILE A 259 10.91 -11.59 -8.91
C ILE A 259 10.63 -12.38 -10.19
N MET A 260 10.30 -13.68 -10.07
CA MET A 260 9.99 -14.53 -11.22
C MET A 260 8.79 -14.02 -12.05
N SER A 261 7.83 -13.32 -11.44
CA SER A 261 6.67 -12.78 -12.15
C SER A 261 7.02 -11.66 -13.14
N ASP A 262 8.10 -10.91 -12.85
CA ASP A 262 8.64 -9.81 -13.64
C ASP A 262 9.83 -10.23 -14.55
N VAL A 263 10.24 -11.51 -14.53
CA VAL A 263 11.19 -12.07 -15.51
C VAL A 263 10.43 -12.41 -16.82
N PRO A 264 10.92 -12.02 -18.02
CA PRO A 264 12.20 -11.38 -18.33
C PRO A 264 12.12 -9.85 -18.34
N ILE A 265 10.89 -9.31 -18.37
CA ILE A 265 10.55 -7.91 -18.19
C ILE A 265 9.22 -7.82 -17.43
N ARG A 266 9.12 -6.82 -16.57
CA ARG A 266 7.87 -6.44 -15.91
C ARG A 266 6.81 -6.02 -16.92
N LEU A 267 5.62 -6.60 -16.82
CA LEU A 267 4.47 -6.20 -17.64
C LEU A 267 3.77 -4.99 -16.98
N SER A 268 3.56 -3.93 -17.76
CA SER A 268 2.84 -2.72 -17.32
C SER A 268 1.43 -2.68 -17.91
N ARG A 269 0.52 -1.92 -17.28
CA ARG A 269 -0.84 -1.71 -17.79
C ARG A 269 -0.79 -0.88 -19.07
N ILE A 270 -1.13 -1.51 -20.20
CA ILE A 270 -1.09 -0.89 -21.52
C ILE A 270 -2.37 -0.10 -21.81
N LYS A 271 -2.21 1.17 -22.20
CA LYS A 271 -3.32 2.04 -22.60
C LYS A 271 -3.48 2.06 -24.12
N HIS A 272 -2.39 2.28 -24.86
CA HIS A 272 -2.41 2.55 -26.29
C HIS A 272 -1.89 1.37 -27.14
N ARG A 273 -2.22 1.34 -28.43
CA ARG A 273 -1.87 0.25 -29.35
C ARG A 273 -0.35 0.16 -29.58
N GLU A 274 0.31 1.31 -29.74
CA GLU A 274 1.74 1.42 -29.97
C GLU A 274 2.55 0.99 -28.74
N GLU A 275 1.98 1.17 -27.53
CA GLU A 275 2.53 0.62 -26.29
C GLU A 275 2.43 -0.90 -26.26
N ALA A 276 1.30 -1.49 -26.69
CA ALA A 276 1.12 -2.94 -26.79
C ALA A 276 2.15 -3.56 -27.75
N LYS A 277 2.29 -2.99 -28.95
CA LYS A 277 3.29 -3.41 -29.94
C LYS A 277 4.71 -3.34 -29.38
N ARG A 278 5.04 -2.24 -28.67
CA ARG A 278 6.36 -2.04 -28.06
C ARG A 278 6.61 -3.01 -26.90
N LEU A 279 5.60 -3.34 -26.09
CA LEU A 279 5.72 -4.32 -25.01
C LEU A 279 5.94 -5.73 -25.57
N LEU A 280 5.18 -6.14 -26.57
CA LEU A 280 5.35 -7.44 -27.25
C LEU A 280 6.76 -7.59 -27.83
N PHE A 281 7.24 -6.56 -28.55
CA PHE A 281 8.62 -6.56 -29.08
C PHE A 281 9.66 -6.71 -27.98
N LYS A 282 9.58 -5.89 -26.91
CA LYS A 282 10.51 -5.95 -25.77
C LYS A 282 10.48 -7.30 -25.05
N TYR A 283 9.29 -7.90 -24.90
CA TYR A 283 9.16 -9.21 -24.26
C TYR A 283 9.84 -10.30 -25.09
N ALA A 284 9.60 -10.32 -26.41
CA ALA A 284 10.20 -11.27 -27.33
C ALA A 284 11.74 -11.13 -27.38
N GLU A 285 12.25 -9.89 -27.44
CA GLU A 285 13.68 -9.57 -27.38
C GLU A 285 14.32 -10.03 -26.05
N ALA A 286 13.68 -9.74 -24.92
CA ALA A 286 14.18 -10.12 -23.59
C ALA A 286 14.14 -11.64 -23.37
N ALA A 287 13.10 -12.33 -23.84
CA ALA A 287 12.99 -13.79 -23.81
C ALA A 287 14.12 -14.47 -24.61
N LYS A 288 14.41 -13.96 -25.82
CA LYS A 288 15.53 -14.41 -26.63
C LYS A 288 16.87 -14.16 -25.93
N ARG A 289 17.12 -12.94 -25.44
CA ARG A 289 18.36 -12.61 -24.71
C ARG A 289 18.56 -13.53 -23.50
N LEU A 290 17.49 -13.85 -22.77
CA LEU A 290 17.54 -14.72 -21.59
C LEU A 290 17.94 -16.16 -21.95
N ILE A 291 17.37 -16.74 -23.01
CA ILE A 291 17.64 -18.14 -23.41
C ILE A 291 18.97 -18.32 -24.15
N GLU A 292 19.50 -17.24 -24.74
CA GLU A 292 20.81 -17.22 -25.41
C GLU A 292 21.96 -16.98 -24.42
N SER A 293 21.77 -16.14 -23.39
CA SER A 293 22.81 -15.81 -22.40
C SER A 293 23.00 -16.83 -21.27
N ARG A 294 22.10 -17.82 -21.14
CA ARG A 294 22.09 -18.79 -20.03
C ARG A 294 22.12 -20.24 -20.50
N SER A 295 22.55 -21.13 -19.60
CA SER A 295 22.48 -22.58 -19.78
C SER A 295 21.03 -23.04 -19.84
N ALA A 296 20.63 -23.63 -20.97
CA ALA A 296 19.29 -24.13 -21.23
C ALA A 296 19.39 -25.43 -22.04
N SER A 297 18.39 -26.31 -21.90
CA SER A 297 18.31 -27.51 -22.74
C SER A 297 18.18 -27.14 -24.23
N SER A 298 18.64 -28.02 -25.12
CA SER A 298 18.54 -27.84 -26.57
C SER A 298 17.12 -27.50 -27.00
N ASP A 299 16.13 -28.13 -26.37
CA ASP A 299 14.74 -28.06 -26.78
C ASP A 299 14.08 -26.81 -26.23
N SER A 300 14.40 -26.40 -25.00
CA SER A 300 14.00 -25.08 -24.47
C SER A 300 14.54 -23.95 -25.33
N ARG A 301 15.80 -24.05 -25.79
CA ARG A 301 16.41 -23.04 -26.66
C ARG A 301 15.74 -22.99 -28.03
N LYS A 302 15.44 -24.15 -28.65
CA LYS A 302 14.68 -24.22 -29.91
C LYS A 302 13.27 -23.63 -29.76
N MET A 303 12.54 -24.04 -28.72
CA MET A 303 11.16 -23.60 -28.46
C MET A 303 11.06 -22.08 -28.31
N VAL A 304 11.88 -21.48 -27.43
CA VAL A 304 11.86 -20.02 -27.22
C VAL A 304 12.31 -19.28 -28.47
N LYS A 305 13.37 -19.73 -29.14
CA LYS A 305 13.88 -19.09 -30.36
C LYS A 305 12.83 -19.07 -31.47
N TRP A 306 12.17 -20.21 -31.73
CA TRP A 306 11.14 -20.33 -32.76
C TRP A 306 9.94 -19.43 -32.48
N ASN A 307 9.40 -19.43 -31.26
CA ASN A 307 8.26 -18.58 -30.88
C ASN A 307 8.59 -17.07 -30.95
N VAL A 308 9.82 -16.68 -30.62
CA VAL A 308 10.28 -15.29 -30.77
C VAL A 308 10.45 -14.90 -32.25
N GLU A 309 11.04 -15.77 -33.07
CA GLU A 309 11.20 -15.53 -34.51
C GLU A 309 9.85 -15.43 -35.24
N ASP A 310 8.90 -16.31 -34.91
CA ASP A 310 7.52 -16.24 -35.37
C ASP A 310 6.84 -14.92 -34.95
N THR A 311 6.99 -14.50 -33.69
CA THR A 311 6.46 -13.22 -33.20
C THR A 311 7.07 -12.03 -33.97
N PHE A 312 8.38 -12.05 -34.24
CA PHE A 312 9.04 -11.00 -35.04
C PHE A 312 8.67 -11.04 -36.53
N ASN A 313 8.35 -12.21 -37.09
CA ASN A 313 7.80 -12.33 -38.44
C ASN A 313 6.40 -11.67 -38.48
N TRP A 314 5.50 -12.05 -37.58
CA TRP A 314 4.15 -11.48 -37.52
C TRP A 314 4.18 -9.96 -37.28
N LEU A 315 5.03 -9.45 -36.38
CA LEU A 315 5.23 -8.00 -36.15
C LEU A 315 5.71 -7.22 -37.40
N ARG A 316 6.36 -7.89 -38.36
CA ARG A 316 6.81 -7.33 -39.64
C ARG A 316 5.74 -7.42 -40.74
N THR A 317 4.86 -8.42 -40.70
CA THR A 317 3.84 -8.63 -41.74
C THR A 317 2.51 -7.95 -41.41
N ASP A 318 2.11 -7.93 -40.14
CA ASP A 318 0.81 -7.40 -39.73
C ASP A 318 0.90 -5.95 -39.26
N HIS A 319 0.46 -5.04 -40.13
CA HIS A 319 0.42 -3.61 -39.87
C HIS A 319 -0.92 -3.12 -39.30
N LEU A 320 -1.98 -3.92 -39.46
CA LEU A 320 -3.36 -3.56 -39.10
C LEU A 320 -3.80 -4.12 -37.74
N ALA A 321 -3.00 -5.02 -37.15
CA ALA A 321 -3.20 -5.54 -35.80
C ALA A 321 -3.60 -4.46 -34.78
N THR A 322 -4.66 -4.78 -34.03
CA THR A 322 -5.26 -3.97 -32.97
C THR A 322 -4.44 -4.04 -31.69
N LYS A 323 -4.87 -3.31 -30.65
CA LYS A 323 -4.22 -3.37 -29.33
C LYS A 323 -4.40 -4.78 -28.74
N GLU A 324 -5.59 -5.34 -28.91
CA GLU A 324 -6.02 -6.62 -28.39
C GLU A 324 -5.20 -7.75 -29.05
N ASP A 325 -5.01 -7.71 -30.38
CA ASP A 325 -4.16 -8.68 -31.09
C ASP A 325 -2.71 -8.71 -30.56
N TYR A 326 -2.14 -7.53 -30.24
CA TYR A 326 -0.80 -7.46 -29.62
C TYR A 326 -0.77 -8.04 -28.20
N MET A 327 -1.84 -7.91 -27.42
CA MET A 327 -1.93 -8.47 -26.08
C MET A 327 -2.17 -9.99 -26.10
N ASP A 328 -3.04 -10.48 -26.99
CA ASP A 328 -3.27 -11.92 -27.18
C ASP A 328 -2.02 -12.64 -27.67
N ARG A 329 -1.24 -12.01 -28.58
CA ARG A 329 0.05 -12.55 -29.03
C ARG A 329 1.10 -12.53 -27.91
N LEU A 330 1.08 -11.53 -27.03
CA LEU A 330 1.94 -11.48 -25.84
C LEU A 330 1.62 -12.59 -24.85
N GLU A 331 0.34 -12.82 -24.57
CA GLU A 331 -0.09 -13.90 -23.67
C GLU A 331 0.21 -15.27 -24.25
N HIS A 332 0.00 -15.47 -25.56
CA HIS A 332 0.44 -16.68 -26.26
C HIS A 332 1.95 -16.91 -26.11
N LEU A 333 2.77 -15.90 -26.41
CA LEU A 333 4.23 -15.98 -26.28
C LEU A 333 4.68 -16.23 -24.83
N ARG A 334 4.01 -15.62 -23.84
CA ARG A 334 4.23 -15.88 -22.41
C ARG A 334 3.89 -17.32 -22.03
N LYS A 335 2.78 -17.87 -22.53
CA LYS A 335 2.37 -19.25 -22.29
C LYS A 335 3.34 -20.28 -22.91
N GLN A 336 3.84 -20.03 -24.12
CA GLN A 336 4.80 -20.94 -24.79
C GLN A 336 6.21 -20.86 -24.17
N CYS A 337 6.74 -19.65 -23.96
CA CYS A 337 8.13 -19.47 -23.52
C CYS A 337 8.31 -19.47 -21.99
N GLY A 338 7.25 -19.17 -21.24
CA GLY A 338 7.27 -18.97 -19.78
C GLY A 338 7.90 -20.12 -18.99
N PRO A 339 7.51 -21.40 -19.19
CA PRO A 339 8.11 -22.53 -18.47
C PRO A 339 9.62 -22.68 -18.73
N HIS A 340 10.05 -22.50 -19.98
CA HIS A 340 11.46 -22.58 -20.38
C HIS A 340 12.30 -21.47 -19.75
N MET A 341 11.78 -20.24 -19.75
CA MET A 341 12.44 -19.09 -19.13
C MET A 341 12.46 -19.18 -17.60
N THR A 342 11.38 -19.71 -17.00
CA THR A 342 11.28 -19.98 -15.56
C THR A 342 12.35 -20.96 -15.11
N ALA A 343 12.51 -22.08 -15.81
CA ALA A 343 13.54 -23.08 -15.51
C ALA A 343 14.96 -22.50 -15.58
N VAL A 344 15.21 -21.61 -16.54
CA VAL A 344 16.54 -21.00 -16.80
C VAL A 344 16.84 -19.80 -15.89
N ALA A 345 15.83 -19.17 -15.30
CA ALA A 345 16.00 -18.06 -14.35
C ALA A 345 16.00 -18.49 -12.87
N ARG A 346 15.48 -19.69 -12.57
CA ARG A 346 15.30 -20.21 -11.21
C ARG A 346 16.52 -20.01 -10.32
N ASP A 347 17.66 -20.62 -10.64
CA ASP A 347 18.86 -20.64 -9.79
C ASP A 347 19.42 -19.24 -9.52
N SER A 348 19.30 -18.34 -10.51
CA SER A 348 19.72 -16.95 -10.38
C SER A 348 18.87 -16.20 -9.36
N VAL A 349 17.55 -16.39 -9.41
CA VAL A 349 16.57 -15.75 -8.51
C VAL A 349 16.57 -16.37 -7.10
N GLU A 350 16.71 -17.69 -6.98
CA GLU A 350 17.00 -18.35 -5.69
C GLU A 350 18.32 -17.79 -5.08
N GLY A 351 19.31 -17.53 -5.93
CA GLY A 351 20.56 -16.85 -5.55
C GLY A 351 20.38 -15.40 -5.09
N ILE A 352 19.45 -14.63 -5.66
CA ILE A 352 19.09 -13.28 -5.15
C ILE A 352 18.50 -13.40 -3.75
N CYS A 353 17.49 -14.26 -3.59
CA CYS A 353 16.76 -14.46 -2.33
C CYS A 353 17.73 -14.88 -1.20
N SER A 354 18.57 -15.87 -1.49
CA SER A 354 19.58 -16.39 -0.55
C SER A 354 20.62 -15.33 -0.21
N LYS A 355 21.12 -14.57 -1.19
CA LYS A 355 22.13 -13.54 -0.94
C LYS A 355 21.59 -12.41 -0.07
N ILE A 356 20.35 -11.97 -0.26
CA ILE A 356 19.71 -10.97 0.60
C ILE A 356 19.49 -11.49 2.03
N PHE A 357 19.05 -12.74 2.20
CA PHE A 357 18.97 -13.36 3.51
C PHE A 357 20.33 -13.39 4.23
N TYR A 358 21.40 -13.82 3.56
CA TYR A 358 22.72 -13.86 4.21
C TYR A 358 23.30 -12.47 4.54
N ILE A 359 23.09 -11.45 3.68
CA ILE A 359 23.47 -10.07 4.02
C ILE A 359 22.67 -9.57 5.23
N SER A 360 21.36 -9.85 5.29
CA SER A 360 20.51 -9.55 6.45
C SER A 360 21.03 -10.20 7.73
N ARG A 361 21.38 -11.50 7.67
CA ARG A 361 21.97 -12.24 8.79
C ARG A 361 23.28 -11.62 9.29
N ASP A 362 24.15 -11.16 8.40
CA ASP A 362 25.39 -10.48 8.79
C ASP A 362 25.16 -9.07 9.33
N TYR A 363 24.11 -8.37 8.88
CA TYR A 363 23.70 -7.08 9.45
C TYR A 363 23.12 -7.25 10.86
N VAL A 364 22.32 -8.29 11.10
CA VAL A 364 21.80 -8.65 12.42
C VAL A 364 22.93 -8.92 13.42
N LYS A 365 24.00 -9.63 13.04
CA LYS A 365 25.19 -9.82 13.89
C LYS A 365 25.79 -8.48 14.31
N ARG A 366 26.08 -7.59 13.36
CA ARG A 366 26.67 -6.26 13.62
C ARG A 366 25.79 -5.40 14.54
N ILE A 367 24.48 -5.44 14.33
CA ILE A 367 23.50 -4.74 15.17
C ILE A 367 23.55 -5.32 16.60
N ARG A 368 23.56 -6.65 16.75
CA ARG A 368 23.63 -7.33 18.05
C ARG A 368 24.94 -7.05 18.78
N GLU A 369 26.07 -7.11 18.08
CA GLU A 369 27.40 -6.76 18.59
C GLU A 369 27.44 -5.33 19.12
N LYS A 370 26.95 -4.35 18.33
CA LYS A 370 26.86 -2.95 18.75
C LYS A 370 25.95 -2.75 19.97
N HIS A 371 24.85 -3.49 20.04
CA HIS A 371 23.92 -3.42 21.16
C HIS A 371 24.53 -3.99 22.45
N LEU A 372 25.16 -5.17 22.39
CA LEU A 372 25.79 -5.80 23.55
C LEU A 372 26.99 -4.98 24.07
N ALA A 373 27.75 -4.33 23.19
CA ALA A 373 28.83 -3.41 23.59
C ALA A 373 28.31 -2.26 24.46
N LEU A 374 27.23 -1.59 24.03
CA LEU A 374 26.59 -0.49 24.78
C LEU A 374 26.04 -0.95 26.14
N GLN A 375 25.55 -2.19 26.25
CA GLN A 375 25.11 -2.75 27.53
C GLN A 375 26.29 -2.99 28.49
N HIS A 376 27.40 -3.52 27.99
CA HIS A 376 28.61 -3.76 28.80
C HIS A 376 29.27 -2.44 29.28
N GLU A 377 29.19 -1.37 28.50
CA GLU A 377 29.66 -0.03 28.89
C GLU A 377 28.87 0.57 30.07
N THR A 378 27.61 0.17 30.25
CA THR A 378 26.69 0.78 31.24
C THR A 378 26.62 0.08 32.60
N ASN A 379 27.38 -1.00 32.81
CA ASN A 379 27.60 -1.62 34.13
C ASN A 379 26.32 -1.94 34.95
N ILE A 380 25.24 -2.35 34.27
CA ILE A 380 23.96 -2.61 34.95
C ILE A 380 24.04 -3.97 35.67
N PRO A 381 23.81 -4.03 37.00
CA PRO A 381 23.84 -5.30 37.73
C PRO A 381 22.74 -6.24 37.25
N GLU A 382 23.13 -7.47 36.91
CA GLU A 382 22.26 -8.53 36.37
C GLU A 382 21.32 -9.09 37.46
N LYS A 383 20.31 -8.31 37.83
CA LYS A 383 19.38 -8.64 38.91
C LYS A 383 18.26 -9.56 38.40
N VAL A 384 18.61 -10.81 38.10
CA VAL A 384 17.67 -11.88 37.76
C VAL A 384 16.69 -12.07 38.92
N THR A 385 15.51 -11.48 38.79
CA THR A 385 14.44 -11.64 39.78
C THR A 385 13.65 -12.89 39.43
N SER A 386 13.97 -14.00 40.10
CA SER A 386 13.28 -15.29 39.96
C SER A 386 11.88 -15.24 40.58
N ALA A 387 10.95 -14.56 39.90
CA ALA A 387 9.53 -14.69 40.19
C ALA A 387 9.08 -16.13 39.85
N SER A 388 8.44 -16.81 40.80
CA SER A 388 7.80 -18.09 40.51
C SER A 388 6.64 -17.87 39.53
N PRO A 389 6.45 -18.75 38.52
CA PRO A 389 5.32 -18.63 37.62
C PRO A 389 4.03 -18.93 38.40
N GLN A 390 3.25 -17.88 38.68
CA GLN A 390 1.86 -18.07 39.10
C GLN A 390 1.05 -18.45 37.87
N GLU A 391 0.45 -19.65 37.87
CA GLU A 391 -0.36 -20.18 36.75
C GLU A 391 -1.73 -19.49 36.60
N THR A 392 -1.95 -18.37 37.29
CA THR A 392 -3.18 -17.60 37.25
C THR A 392 -3.34 -16.88 35.91
N GLN A 393 -4.53 -17.00 35.32
CA GLN A 393 -4.93 -16.18 34.18
C GLN A 393 -4.92 -14.70 34.59
N ALA A 394 -4.44 -13.83 33.71
CA ALA A 394 -4.36 -12.39 33.95
C ALA A 394 -4.89 -11.62 32.74
N PHE A 395 -5.37 -10.40 32.95
CA PHE A 395 -5.62 -9.48 31.84
C PHE A 395 -4.31 -9.22 31.08
N CYS A 396 -4.41 -9.04 29.77
CA CYS A 396 -3.24 -8.79 28.95
C CYS A 396 -2.54 -7.50 29.40
N HIS A 397 -1.21 -7.53 29.40
CA HIS A 397 -0.39 -6.35 29.66
C HIS A 397 0.63 -6.18 28.53
N PRO A 398 1.17 -4.97 28.34
CA PRO A 398 2.28 -4.73 27.42
C PRO A 398 3.45 -5.68 27.68
N VAL A 399 4.11 -6.14 26.61
CA VAL A 399 5.28 -7.04 26.71
C VAL A 399 6.38 -6.33 27.47
N ARG A 400 6.91 -6.99 28.52
CA ARG A 400 8.02 -6.49 29.33
C ARG A 400 9.30 -7.18 28.90
N LEU A 401 10.39 -6.42 28.73
CA LEU A 401 11.73 -6.96 28.48
C LEU A 401 12.40 -7.32 29.80
N LEU A 402 13.16 -8.42 29.82
CA LEU A 402 13.90 -8.83 31.03
C LEU A 402 15.19 -8.01 31.24
N ALA A 403 15.82 -7.59 30.14
CA ALA A 403 17.01 -6.74 30.22
C ALA A 403 16.62 -5.30 30.59
N PRO A 404 17.30 -4.68 31.56
CA PRO A 404 17.02 -3.30 32.00
C PRO A 404 17.33 -2.29 30.89
N ALA A 405 16.48 -1.27 30.76
CA ALA A 405 16.68 -0.20 29.79
C ALA A 405 17.92 0.64 30.14
N LEU A 406 18.69 1.00 29.11
CA LEU A 406 19.83 1.89 29.26
C LEU A 406 19.35 3.32 29.58
N ALA A 407 20.17 4.08 30.31
CA ALA A 407 19.89 5.49 30.60
C ALA A 407 19.73 6.29 29.29
N PRO A 408 18.82 7.29 29.25
CA PRO A 408 18.54 8.03 28.02
C PRO A 408 19.76 8.87 27.64
N GLN A 409 20.13 8.85 26.36
CA GLN A 409 21.24 9.68 25.88
C GLN A 409 20.81 11.14 25.77
N ALA A 410 21.71 12.05 26.16
CA ALA A 410 21.62 13.46 25.81
C ALA A 410 21.83 13.65 24.30
N GLY A 411 21.24 14.70 23.72
CA GLY A 411 21.38 15.02 22.29
C GLY A 411 20.22 14.61 21.38
N VAL A 412 19.06 14.26 21.96
CA VAL A 412 17.79 14.25 21.22
C VAL A 412 17.19 15.65 21.29
N GLU A 413 17.07 16.31 20.14
CA GLU A 413 16.41 17.62 19.99
C GLU A 413 14.96 17.41 19.58
N VAL A 414 14.02 18.09 20.25
CA VAL A 414 12.61 18.11 19.86
C VAL A 414 12.22 19.55 19.52
N GLN A 415 11.82 19.79 18.28
CA GLN A 415 11.40 21.10 17.79
C GLN A 415 9.98 20.99 17.21
N GLN A 416 9.09 21.90 17.64
CA GLN A 416 7.75 22.01 17.06
C GLN A 416 7.76 22.98 15.87
N GLU A 417 7.23 22.54 14.74
CA GLU A 417 7.08 23.31 13.50
C GLU A 417 5.59 23.30 13.11
N GLY A 418 4.82 24.19 13.74
CA GLY A 418 3.36 24.25 13.57
C GLY A 418 2.68 22.96 14.04
N ALA A 419 2.01 22.26 13.12
CA ALA A 419 1.31 21.00 13.38
C ALA A 419 2.22 19.75 13.31
N LEU A 420 3.52 19.92 13.06
CA LEU A 420 4.51 18.84 13.06
C LEU A 420 5.44 18.98 14.27
N VAL A 421 5.81 17.84 14.85
CA VAL A 421 6.91 17.71 15.80
C VAL A 421 8.07 17.05 15.05
N CYS A 422 9.21 17.73 15.03
CA CYS A 422 10.46 17.26 14.47
C CYS A 422 11.34 16.76 15.62
N VAL A 423 11.76 15.50 15.58
CA VAL A 423 12.70 14.91 16.53
C VAL A 423 14.00 14.64 15.78
N ARG A 424 15.11 15.20 16.27
CA ARG A 424 16.43 15.08 15.65
C ARG A 424 17.42 14.41 16.59
N TYR A 425 18.27 13.55 16.02
CA TYR A 425 19.39 12.92 16.70
C TYR A 425 20.57 12.81 15.73
N LYS A 426 21.75 13.33 16.12
CA LYS A 426 22.98 13.33 15.31
C LYS A 426 22.86 13.84 13.86
N GLY A 427 21.87 14.69 13.58
CA GLY A 427 21.60 15.26 12.26
C GLY A 427 20.50 14.54 11.48
N ASP A 428 20.22 13.27 11.77
CA ASP A 428 19.03 12.58 11.28
C ASP A 428 17.78 13.13 11.98
N SER A 429 16.69 13.27 11.23
CA SER A 429 15.45 13.87 11.74
C SER A 429 14.21 13.14 11.26
N VAL A 430 13.26 13.00 12.18
CA VAL A 430 12.00 12.29 11.99
C VAL A 430 10.86 13.26 12.32
N ARG A 431 9.82 13.29 11.49
CA ARG A 431 8.68 14.20 11.65
C ARG A 431 7.40 13.41 11.87
N ILE A 432 6.63 13.84 12.86
CA ILE A 432 5.35 13.25 13.26
C ILE A 432 4.33 14.37 13.48
N ASN A 433 3.06 14.13 13.15
CA ASN A 433 2.01 15.11 13.42
C ASN A 433 1.81 15.28 14.95
N GLN A 434 1.58 16.51 15.42
CA GLN A 434 1.48 16.83 16.84
C GLN A 434 0.43 15.97 17.58
N SER A 435 -0.70 15.65 16.94
CA SER A 435 -1.74 14.80 17.53
C SER A 435 -1.23 13.38 17.82
N TYR A 436 -0.52 12.79 16.87
CA TYR A 436 0.09 11.47 17.01
C TYR A 436 1.28 11.48 17.97
N PHE A 437 2.02 12.60 18.07
CA PHE A 437 3.04 12.78 19.10
C PHE A 437 2.39 12.77 20.50
N SER A 438 1.32 13.55 20.71
CA SER A 438 0.53 13.53 21.95
C SER A 438 -0.04 12.13 22.25
N LYS A 439 -0.53 11.40 21.23
CA LYS A 439 -0.96 9.99 21.38
C LYS A 439 0.17 9.13 21.94
N LEU A 440 1.37 9.22 21.37
CA LEU A 440 2.53 8.44 21.83
C LEU A 440 2.94 8.83 23.26
N VAL A 441 2.90 10.11 23.64
CA VAL A 441 3.18 10.55 25.02
C VAL A 441 2.21 9.89 26.00
N ILE A 442 0.90 9.93 25.73
CA ILE A 442 -0.14 9.31 26.58
C ILE A 442 0.04 7.78 26.62
N TYR A 443 0.31 7.15 25.48
CA TYR A 443 0.56 5.72 25.37
C TYR A 443 1.77 5.29 26.20
N LEU A 444 2.91 6.02 26.16
CA LEU A 444 4.07 5.70 27.01
C LEU A 444 3.79 5.90 28.51
N LEU A 445 3.06 6.96 28.90
CA LEU A 445 2.72 7.23 30.30
C LEU A 445 1.78 6.16 30.91
N THR A 446 0.86 5.63 30.11
CA THR A 446 -0.08 4.57 30.55
C THR A 446 0.55 3.17 30.58
N ILE A 447 1.55 2.90 29.74
CA ILE A 447 2.12 1.56 29.55
C ILE A 447 3.43 1.34 30.30
N ILE A 448 4.24 2.38 30.50
CA ILE A 448 5.59 2.25 31.08
C ILE A 448 5.60 2.72 32.54
N ILE A 449 5.23 1.80 33.44
CA ILE A 449 5.10 2.02 34.91
C ILE A 449 6.47 2.19 35.63
N SER A 450 7.59 2.42 34.92
CA SER A 450 8.93 2.43 35.54
C SER A 450 9.93 3.43 34.94
N ILE A 451 9.45 4.46 34.25
CA ILE A 451 10.31 5.39 33.52
C ILE A 451 9.92 6.86 33.78
N PRO A 452 10.84 7.72 34.28
CA PRO A 452 10.59 9.16 34.43
C PRO A 452 10.53 9.88 33.08
N THR A 453 9.82 11.02 33.05
CA THR A 453 9.35 11.72 31.83
C THR A 453 10.42 12.06 30.78
N THR A 454 11.69 12.17 31.17
CA THR A 454 12.82 12.47 30.27
C THR A 454 13.20 11.29 29.36
N GLN A 455 12.99 10.06 29.80
CA GLN A 455 13.29 8.84 29.03
C GLN A 455 12.24 8.56 27.93
N ALA A 456 11.01 9.07 28.08
CA ALA A 456 9.98 8.96 27.04
C ALA A 456 10.46 9.52 25.69
N VAL A 457 11.32 10.55 25.72
CA VAL A 457 11.84 11.21 24.51
C VAL A 457 12.81 10.32 23.72
N SER A 458 13.74 9.65 24.40
CA SER A 458 14.60 8.63 23.78
C SER A 458 13.78 7.42 23.27
N GLY A 459 12.67 7.12 23.96
CA GLY A 459 11.67 6.14 23.55
C GLY A 459 10.82 6.53 22.34
N PHE A 460 10.81 7.79 21.87
CA PHE A 460 10.07 8.20 20.66
C PHE A 460 10.84 7.95 19.36
N LEU A 461 12.17 8.08 19.35
CA LEU A 461 12.96 7.85 18.13
C LEU A 461 12.89 6.39 17.68
N CYS A 462 13.03 5.46 18.63
CA CYS A 462 13.18 4.04 18.31
C CYS A 462 11.95 3.39 17.63
N PRO A 463 10.70 3.71 17.99
CA PRO A 463 9.53 3.29 17.23
C PRO A 463 9.43 3.97 15.87
N VAL A 464 9.63 5.28 15.77
CA VAL A 464 9.34 5.99 14.51
C VAL A 464 10.43 5.72 13.46
N GLU A 465 11.70 5.56 13.83
CA GLU A 465 12.75 5.08 12.91
C GLU A 465 12.45 3.66 12.38
N LYS A 466 11.90 2.77 13.22
CA LYS A 466 11.48 1.41 12.80
C LYS A 466 10.33 1.39 11.79
N PHE A 467 9.47 2.42 11.78
CA PHE A 467 8.37 2.53 10.82
C PHE A 467 8.71 3.38 9.57
N VAL A 468 9.87 4.04 9.55
CA VAL A 468 10.30 4.93 8.45
C VAL A 468 11.41 4.31 7.58
N ALA A 469 12.11 3.28 8.06
CA ALA A 469 13.22 2.59 7.37
C ALA A 469 12.81 1.41 6.46
#